data_AF-A0A7W0R408-F1
#
_entry.id   AF-A0A7W0R408-F1
#
_cell.length_a   1.000
_cell.length_b   1.000
_cell.length_c   1.000
_cell.angle_alpha   90.00
_cell.angle_beta   90.00
_cell.angle_gamma   90.00
#
_symmetry.space_group_name_H-M   'P 1'
#
loop_
_entity.id
_entity.type
_entity.pdbx_description
1 polymer ?
#
loop_
_entity_poly.entity_id
_entity_poly.type
_entity_poly.pdbx_seq_one_letter_code
_entity_poly.pdbx_strand_id
1 'polypeptide(L)'
;MLGSGGIVFMDHTTCMVRNALVAAQFYEHESCGKCTPCREGTWWQVKVLERIEHGEGRKEDLDLLLDMCERMDGRCFCPLGDTAAWAVRSNIKSFRSDFEDHVAAGHCTYETDHRTLVGARAGATGLGDAGVTSQPSAGIGSDHDGHAR
;
A
#
# COMPACT_ATOMS: atom_id res chain seq x y z
N MET A 1 -10.86 -15.63 -8.30
CA MET A 1 -11.91 -14.93 -9.08
C MET A 1 -11.23 -13.85 -9.92
N LEU A 2 -11.74 -13.56 -11.11
CA LEU A 2 -11.33 -12.41 -11.91
C LEU A 2 -12.33 -11.27 -11.64
N GLY A 3 -11.84 -10.10 -11.24
CA GLY A 3 -12.65 -8.94 -10.85
C GLY A 3 -13.18 -8.14 -12.04
N SER A 4 -12.81 -6.85 -12.14
CA SER A 4 -13.26 -5.93 -13.20
C SER A 4 -12.68 -6.20 -14.59
N GLY A 5 -11.77 -7.17 -14.73
CA GLY A 5 -11.06 -7.42 -16.00
C GLY A 5 -9.98 -6.39 -16.34
N GLY A 6 -9.66 -5.46 -15.42
CA GLY A 6 -8.52 -4.54 -15.58
C GLY A 6 -7.19 -5.28 -15.50
N ILE A 7 -6.34 -5.08 -16.51
CA ILE A 7 -4.99 -5.69 -16.59
C ILE A 7 -3.97 -4.57 -16.62
N VAL A 8 -3.01 -4.62 -15.70
CA VAL A 8 -1.86 -3.71 -15.64
C VAL A 8 -0.62 -4.51 -16.01
N PHE A 9 0.14 -4.02 -16.99
CA PHE A 9 1.40 -4.61 -17.40
C PHE A 9 2.56 -3.85 -16.75
N MET A 10 3.48 -4.59 -16.14
CA MET A 10 4.72 -4.08 -15.57
C MET A 10 5.86 -4.87 -16.21
N ASP A 11 6.91 -4.18 -16.63
CA ASP A 11 8.11 -4.83 -17.15
C ASP A 11 9.10 -5.15 -16.02
N HIS A 12 10.23 -5.76 -16.39
CA HIS A 12 11.28 -6.18 -15.46
C HIS A 12 12.07 -5.01 -14.84
N THR A 13 11.79 -3.76 -15.24
CA THR A 13 12.39 -2.56 -14.63
C THR A 13 11.57 -2.02 -13.46
N THR A 14 10.37 -2.58 -13.24
CA THR A 14 9.47 -2.16 -12.17
C THR A 14 9.82 -2.84 -10.84
N CYS A 15 10.03 -2.05 -9.80
CA CYS A 15 10.20 -2.56 -8.44
C CYS A 15 8.87 -3.10 -7.88
N MET A 16 8.80 -4.41 -7.66
CA MET A 16 7.59 -5.06 -7.14
C MET A 16 7.34 -4.78 -5.64
N VAL A 17 8.38 -4.50 -4.86
CA VAL A 17 8.25 -4.04 -3.46
C VAL A 17 7.51 -2.70 -3.40
N ARG A 18 7.90 -1.75 -4.26
CA ARG A 18 7.23 -0.45 -4.38
C ARG A 18 5.80 -0.60 -4.91
N ASN A 19 5.57 -1.47 -5.89
CA ASN A 19 4.21 -1.75 -6.37
C ASN A 19 3.31 -2.28 -5.24
N ALA A 20 3.82 -3.21 -4.43
CA ALA A 20 3.11 -3.71 -3.26
C ALA A 20 2.81 -2.59 -2.24
N LEU A 21 3.77 -1.70 -2.00
CA LEU A 21 3.60 -0.53 -1.12
C LEU A 21 2.51 0.42 -1.63
N VAL A 22 2.52 0.77 -2.91
CA VAL A 22 1.48 1.64 -3.51
C VAL A 22 0.09 1.01 -3.38
N ALA A 23 -0.03 -0.29 -3.66
CA ALA A 23 -1.28 -1.01 -3.48
C ALA A 23 -1.73 -1.01 -2.01
N ALA A 24 -0.81 -1.24 -1.06
CA ALA A 24 -1.12 -1.23 0.36
C ALA A 24 -1.57 0.15 0.86
N GLN A 25 -0.92 1.23 0.39
CA GLN A 25 -1.29 2.61 0.71
C GLN A 25 -2.69 2.95 0.19
N PHE A 26 -3.06 2.48 -1.02
CA PHE A 26 -4.42 2.62 -1.53
C PHE A 26 -5.44 1.95 -0.60
N TYR A 27 -5.21 0.69 -0.20
CA TYR A 27 -6.15 -0.02 0.68
C TYR A 27 -6.22 0.57 2.08
N GLU A 28 -5.12 1.13 2.59
CA GLU A 28 -5.11 1.84 3.87
C GLU A 28 -5.92 3.13 3.80
N HIS A 29 -5.76 3.91 2.74
CA HIS A 29 -6.51 5.15 2.51
C HIS A 29 -8.01 4.91 2.31
N GLU A 30 -8.37 3.87 1.55
CA GLU A 30 -9.77 3.50 1.26
C GLU A 30 -10.43 2.67 2.38
N SER A 31 -9.69 2.34 3.44
CA SER A 31 -10.24 1.62 4.58
C SER A 31 -11.29 2.47 5.28
N CYS A 32 -12.55 2.01 5.30
CA CYS A 32 -13.62 2.70 6.04
C CYS A 32 -13.44 2.65 7.57
N GLY A 33 -12.45 1.90 8.07
CA GLY A 33 -12.12 1.82 9.49
C GLY A 33 -13.08 1.01 10.36
N LYS A 34 -14.12 0.36 9.80
CA LYS A 34 -15.18 -0.29 10.60
C LYS A 34 -14.71 -1.51 11.40
N CYS A 35 -13.91 -2.40 10.79
CA CYS A 35 -13.44 -3.61 11.45
C CYS A 35 -11.95 -3.49 11.79
N THR A 36 -11.58 -3.85 13.03
CA THR A 36 -10.20 -3.81 13.53
C THR A 36 -9.18 -4.54 12.63
N PRO A 37 -9.43 -5.78 12.15
CA PRO A 37 -8.43 -6.45 11.30
C PRO A 37 -8.15 -5.68 10.00
N CYS A 38 -9.15 -5.01 9.42
CA CYS A 38 -8.92 -4.17 8.25
C CYS A 38 -8.20 -2.87 8.63
N ARG A 39 -8.74 -2.10 9.58
CA ARG A 39 -8.21 -0.77 9.96
C ARG A 39 -6.76 -0.83 10.42
N GLU A 40 -6.47 -1.74 11.36
CA GLU A 40 -5.12 -1.86 11.91
C GLU A 40 -4.22 -2.66 10.95
N GLY A 41 -4.77 -3.68 10.27
CA GLY A 41 -4.00 -4.54 9.38
C GLY A 41 -3.49 -3.84 8.13
N THR A 42 -4.29 -2.97 7.49
CA THR A 42 -3.82 -2.16 6.34
C THR A 42 -2.74 -1.18 6.77
N TRP A 43 -2.92 -0.53 7.93
CA TRP A 43 -1.93 0.38 8.49
C TRP A 43 -0.59 -0.30 8.77
N TRP A 44 -0.60 -1.47 9.41
CA TRP A 44 0.61 -2.24 9.69
C TRP A 44 1.30 -2.74 8.41
N GLN A 45 0.55 -3.18 7.41
CA GLN A 45 1.12 -3.58 6.12
C GLN A 45 1.89 -2.43 5.46
N VAL A 46 1.32 -1.22 5.43
CA VAL A 46 2.00 -0.02 4.91
C VAL A 46 3.27 0.23 5.70
N LYS A 47 3.23 0.23 7.03
CA LYS A 47 4.42 0.49 7.87
C LYS A 47 5.56 -0.49 7.60
N VAL A 48 5.25 -1.77 7.45
CA VAL A 48 6.28 -2.79 7.19
C VAL A 48 6.82 -2.66 5.76
N LEU A 49 5.96 -2.44 4.76
CA LEU A 49 6.38 -2.24 3.38
C LEU A 49 7.20 -0.96 3.17
N GLU A 50 6.82 0.14 3.84
CA GLU A 50 7.61 1.37 3.88
C GLU A 50 9.00 1.09 4.44
N ARG A 51 9.09 0.37 5.56
CA ARG A 51 10.37 0.02 6.16
C ARG A 51 11.26 -0.79 5.20
N ILE A 52 10.70 -1.80 4.52
CA ILE A 52 11.45 -2.59 3.53
C ILE A 52 11.93 -1.69 2.38
N GLU A 53 11.05 -0.85 1.84
CA GLU A 53 11.39 -0.02 0.69
C GLU A 53 12.43 1.08 1.00
N HIS A 54 12.45 1.57 2.24
CA HIS A 54 13.45 2.55 2.67
C HIS A 54 14.77 1.92 3.16
N GLY A 55 14.96 0.61 2.94
CA GLY A 55 16.22 -0.07 3.27
C GLY A 55 16.39 -0.45 4.74
N GLU A 56 15.33 -0.28 5.55
CA GLU A 56 15.30 -0.63 6.97
C GLU A 56 14.64 -2.01 7.21
N GLY A 57 14.38 -2.76 6.13
CA GLY A 57 13.73 -4.07 6.17
C GLY A 57 14.54 -5.12 6.92
N ARG A 58 13.82 -6.08 7.51
CA ARG A 58 14.39 -7.23 8.23
C ARG A 58 13.92 -8.53 7.60
N LYS A 59 14.69 -9.60 7.77
CA LYS A 59 14.35 -10.92 7.19
C LYS A 59 13.00 -11.44 7.67
N GLU A 60 12.64 -11.13 8.91
CA GLU A 60 11.39 -11.55 9.53
C GLU A 60 10.17 -10.75 9.04
N ASP A 61 10.39 -9.64 8.32
CA ASP A 61 9.30 -8.76 7.90
C ASP A 61 8.41 -9.40 6.82
N LEU A 62 8.98 -10.26 5.99
CA LEU A 62 8.23 -11.04 5.00
C LEU A 62 7.25 -12.01 5.67
N ASP A 63 7.73 -12.74 6.67
CA ASP A 63 6.89 -13.68 7.41
C ASP A 63 5.85 -12.92 8.23
N LEU A 64 6.22 -11.77 8.82
CA LEU A 64 5.30 -10.87 9.51
C LEU A 64 4.17 -10.37 8.58
N LEU A 65 4.48 -9.95 7.36
CA LEU A 65 3.48 -9.54 6.37
C LEU A 65 2.54 -10.68 6.01
N LEU A 66 3.06 -11.90 5.82
CA LEU A 66 2.24 -13.08 5.53
C LEU A 66 1.33 -13.43 6.70
N ASP A 67 1.83 -13.36 7.94
CA ASP A 67 1.06 -13.60 9.16
C ASP A 67 -0.07 -12.56 9.33
N MET A 68 0.20 -11.29 8.99
CA MET A 68 -0.82 -10.23 8.94
C MET A 68 -1.88 -10.52 7.87
N CYS A 69 -1.46 -10.91 6.66
CA CYS A 69 -2.38 -11.27 5.58
C CYS A 69 -3.30 -12.41 6.00
N GLU A 70 -2.75 -13.45 6.64
CA GLU A 70 -3.56 -14.54 7.19
C GLU A 70 -4.55 -14.02 8.22
N ARG A 71 -4.12 -13.16 9.16
CA ARG A 71 -4.95 -12.54 10.21
C ARG A 71 -6.07 -11.64 9.70
N MET A 72 -5.97 -11.12 8.49
CA MET A 72 -7.01 -10.33 7.85
C MET A 72 -7.99 -11.18 7.04
N ASP A 73 -7.49 -12.17 6.30
CA ASP A 73 -8.23 -12.97 5.33
C ASP A 73 -9.39 -13.74 5.99
N GLY A 74 -10.61 -13.49 5.52
CA GLY A 74 -11.84 -14.10 6.03
C GLY A 74 -12.28 -13.62 7.41
N ARG A 75 -11.63 -12.58 7.95
CA ARG A 75 -11.95 -12.00 9.27
C ARG A 75 -12.40 -10.54 9.20
N CYS A 76 -12.48 -9.98 8.00
CA CYS A 76 -12.99 -8.64 7.77
C CYS A 76 -14.51 -8.65 7.53
N PHE A 77 -15.17 -7.52 7.83
CA PHE A 77 -16.62 -7.40 7.64
C PHE A 77 -17.02 -7.28 6.16
N CYS A 78 -16.19 -6.62 5.34
CA CYS A 78 -16.40 -6.47 3.91
C CYS A 78 -15.18 -6.99 3.11
N PRO A 79 -15.34 -7.25 1.80
CA PRO A 79 -14.28 -7.83 0.98
C PRO A 79 -13.03 -6.96 0.81
N LEU A 80 -13.09 -5.66 1.14
CA LEU A 80 -11.93 -4.75 0.99
C LEU A 80 -10.73 -5.27 1.79
N GLY A 81 -10.94 -5.66 3.05
CA GLY A 81 -9.86 -6.15 3.90
C GLY A 81 -9.21 -7.43 3.39
N ASP A 82 -10.01 -8.36 2.85
CA ASP A 82 -9.50 -9.59 2.23
C ASP A 82 -8.70 -9.27 0.96
N THR A 83 -9.19 -8.34 0.13
CA THR A 83 -8.47 -7.93 -1.08
C THR A 83 -7.14 -7.23 -0.76
N ALA A 84 -7.08 -6.45 0.33
CA ALA A 84 -5.84 -5.84 0.79
C ALA A 84 -4.79 -6.89 1.17
N ALA A 85 -5.20 -7.91 1.94
CA ALA A 85 -4.34 -9.04 2.29
C ALA A 85 -3.89 -9.83 1.05
N TRP A 86 -4.79 -10.05 0.09
CA TRP A 86 -4.45 -10.78 -1.13
C TRP A 86 -3.48 -10.01 -2.03
N ALA A 87 -3.60 -8.68 -2.09
CA ALA A 87 -2.69 -7.84 -2.85
C ALA A 87 -1.25 -7.98 -2.33
N VAL A 88 -1.03 -7.86 -1.02
CA VAL A 88 0.31 -8.00 -0.43
C VAL A 88 0.82 -9.44 -0.53
N ARG A 89 0.00 -10.43 -0.13
CA ARG A 89 0.37 -11.85 -0.16
C ARG A 89 0.76 -12.33 -1.55
N SER A 90 0.04 -11.91 -2.59
CA SER A 90 0.33 -12.32 -3.97
C SER A 90 1.61 -11.69 -4.53
N ASN A 91 1.91 -10.44 -4.15
CA ASN A 91 3.18 -9.79 -4.48
C ASN A 91 4.34 -10.56 -3.84
N ILE A 92 4.27 -10.84 -2.53
CA ILE A 92 5.32 -11.59 -1.84
C ILE A 92 5.48 -12.99 -2.44
N LYS A 93 4.39 -13.70 -2.71
CA LYS A 93 4.46 -15.07 -3.25
C LYS A 93 5.10 -15.13 -4.64
N SER A 94 4.80 -14.15 -5.49
CA SER A 94 5.25 -14.15 -6.89
C SER A 94 6.66 -13.56 -7.05
N PHE A 95 7.03 -12.62 -6.18
CA PHE A 95 8.24 -11.80 -6.30
C PHE A 95 9.09 -11.83 -5.02
N ARG A 96 9.09 -12.96 -4.29
CA ARG A 96 9.79 -13.07 -3.00
C ARG A 96 11.26 -12.65 -3.08
N SER A 97 11.95 -13.01 -4.17
CA SER A 97 13.34 -12.63 -4.43
C SER A 97 13.55 -11.12 -4.34
N ASP A 98 12.66 -10.34 -4.93
CA ASP A 98 12.79 -8.88 -5.01
C ASP A 98 12.74 -8.26 -3.60
N PHE A 99 11.90 -8.80 -2.72
CA PHE A 99 11.85 -8.38 -1.31
C PHE A 99 13.10 -8.80 -0.54
N GLU A 100 13.58 -10.02 -0.75
CA GLU A 100 14.81 -10.51 -0.10
C GLU A 100 16.03 -9.70 -0.54
N ASP A 101 16.10 -9.31 -1.81
CA ASP A 101 17.14 -8.45 -2.37
C ASP A 101 17.10 -7.05 -1.78
N HIS A 102 15.91 -6.44 -1.62
CA HIS A 102 15.76 -5.15 -0.93
C HIS A 102 16.27 -5.21 0.52
N VAL A 103 15.88 -6.26 1.25
CA VAL A 103 16.31 -6.46 2.66
C VAL A 103 17.82 -6.72 2.74
N ALA A 104 18.39 -7.49 1.81
CA ALA A 104 19.82 -7.80 1.80
C ALA A 104 20.68 -6.61 1.39
N ALA A 105 20.23 -5.83 0.40
CA ALA A 105 20.94 -4.64 -0.08
C ALA A 105 20.78 -3.44 0.86
N GLY A 106 19.69 -3.38 1.63
CA GLY A 106 19.38 -2.21 2.47
C GLY A 106 19.01 -0.97 1.64
N HIS A 107 18.57 -1.17 0.39
CA HIS A 107 18.03 -0.14 -0.50
C HIS A 107 17.28 -0.82 -1.65
N CYS A 108 16.49 -0.05 -2.41
CA CYS A 108 15.87 -0.54 -3.64
C CYS A 108 16.93 -0.89 -4.70
N THR A 109 16.85 -2.09 -5.27
CA THR A 109 17.83 -2.62 -6.24
C THR A 109 17.50 -2.27 -7.70
N TYR A 110 16.36 -1.60 -7.94
CA TYR A 110 15.91 -1.21 -9.27
C TYR A 110 16.36 0.22 -9.60
N GLU A 111 16.76 0.44 -10.87
CA GLU A 111 17.27 1.71 -11.36
C GLU A 111 16.29 2.88 -11.16
N THR A 112 16.80 3.98 -10.59
CA THR A 112 16.06 5.11 -10.01
C THR A 112 15.32 6.03 -11.01
N ASP A 113 14.99 5.58 -12.22
CA ASP A 113 14.37 6.45 -13.26
C ASP A 113 12.83 6.42 -13.27
N HIS A 114 12.21 5.54 -12.48
CA HIS A 114 10.78 5.27 -12.55
C HIS A 114 9.93 5.99 -11.49
N ARG A 115 10.20 7.29 -11.23
CA ARG A 115 9.18 8.19 -10.62
C ARG A 115 7.89 8.28 -11.46
N THR A 116 7.89 7.64 -12.63
CA THR A 116 6.82 7.52 -13.58
C THR A 116 6.19 6.13 -13.52
N LEU A 117 5.37 5.85 -12.50
CA LEU A 117 4.24 4.94 -12.75
C LEU A 117 3.38 5.58 -13.85
N VAL A 118 2.77 4.78 -14.73
CA VAL A 118 1.91 5.25 -15.84
C VAL A 118 0.95 6.35 -15.35
N GLY A 119 1.27 7.61 -15.64
CA GLY A 119 0.54 8.81 -15.20
C GLY A 119 1.36 9.88 -14.47
N ALA A 120 2.47 9.54 -13.82
CA ALA A 120 3.31 10.52 -13.11
C ALA A 120 4.39 11.08 -14.05
N ARG A 121 4.24 12.32 -14.52
CA ARG A 121 5.29 12.95 -15.33
C ARG A 121 6.55 13.17 -14.49
N ALA A 122 7.68 12.68 -14.99
CA ALA A 122 9.00 13.00 -14.46
C ALA A 122 9.18 14.53 -14.32
N GLY A 123 9.20 15.01 -13.08
CA GLY A 123 9.32 16.43 -12.77
C GLY A 123 8.72 16.89 -11.42
N ALA A 124 7.91 16.08 -10.75
CA ALA A 124 7.36 16.44 -9.44
C ALA A 124 8.41 16.27 -8.32
N THR A 125 9.16 17.33 -8.05
CA THR A 125 9.82 17.53 -6.76
C THR A 125 8.75 17.87 -5.74
N GLY A 126 8.09 16.85 -5.20
CA GLY A 126 7.06 17.02 -4.19
C GLY A 126 6.36 15.69 -3.94
N LEU A 127 6.44 15.20 -2.71
CA LEU A 127 5.54 14.18 -2.21
C LEU A 127 4.20 14.90 -1.91
N GLY A 128 3.43 15.28 -2.93
CA GLY A 128 2.26 16.15 -2.73
C GLY A 128 1.12 16.03 -3.74
N ASP A 129 1.31 15.36 -4.87
CA ASP A 129 0.38 15.44 -5.99
C ASP A 129 0.32 14.14 -6.80
N ALA A 130 0.57 13.01 -6.13
CA ALA A 130 0.29 11.69 -6.66
C ALA A 130 -1.22 11.47 -6.79
N GLY A 131 -1.86 12.06 -7.80
CA GLY A 131 -3.03 11.52 -8.53
C GLY A 131 -4.31 11.13 -7.78
N VAL A 132 -4.35 11.09 -6.46
CA VAL A 132 -5.52 11.42 -5.67
C VAL A 132 -5.55 12.93 -5.75
N THR A 133 -6.57 13.49 -6.38
CA THR A 133 -6.85 14.91 -6.21
C THR A 133 -6.89 15.14 -4.72
N SER A 134 -5.90 15.84 -4.17
CA SER A 134 -6.11 16.61 -2.96
C SER A 134 -7.31 17.48 -3.30
N GLN A 135 -8.50 17.07 -2.86
CA GLN A 135 -9.56 18.05 -2.71
C GLN A 135 -8.90 19.17 -1.91
N PRO A 136 -8.88 20.42 -2.40
CA PRO A 136 -8.55 21.50 -1.52
C PRO A 136 -9.50 21.36 -0.35
N SER A 137 -8.96 21.23 0.86
CA SER A 137 -9.72 21.34 2.08
C SER A 137 -10.21 22.79 2.21
N ALA A 138 -11.08 23.20 1.28
CA ALA A 138 -12.01 24.28 1.50
C ALA A 138 -12.92 23.79 2.62
N GLY A 139 -12.80 24.47 3.77
CA GLY A 139 -13.33 24.03 5.04
C GLY A 139 -14.75 23.48 4.95
N ILE A 140 -14.90 22.22 5.33
CA ILE A 140 -16.12 21.79 6.01
C ILE A 140 -15.98 22.40 7.41
N GLY A 141 -16.52 23.60 7.56
CA GLY A 141 -16.77 24.19 8.86
C GLY A 141 -17.59 23.18 9.66
N SER A 142 -17.03 22.76 10.78
CA SER A 142 -17.72 22.01 11.80
C SER A 142 -18.84 22.88 12.37
N ASP A 143 -20.07 22.75 11.86
CA ASP A 143 -21.28 23.16 12.58
C ASP A 143 -21.52 22.16 13.72
N HIS A 144 -20.62 22.22 14.71
CA HIS A 144 -20.79 21.65 16.03
C HIS A 144 -20.79 22.79 17.03
N ASP A 145 -21.88 23.55 17.10
CA ASP A 145 -22.23 24.37 18.26
C ASP A 145 -23.74 24.61 18.32
N GLY A 146 -24.37 24.22 19.43
CA GLY A 146 -25.57 24.92 19.92
C GLY A 146 -26.90 24.19 20.03
N HIS A 147 -26.97 22.94 20.50
CA HIS A 147 -28.16 22.48 21.25
C HIS A 147 -27.97 22.80 22.74
N ALA A 148 -28.19 24.06 23.08
CA ALA A 148 -28.36 24.52 24.45
C ALA A 148 -29.20 25.81 24.45
N ARG A 149 -30.53 25.63 24.32
CA ARG A 149 -31.61 26.37 24.99
C ARG A 149 -32.96 25.89 24.47
#